data_AF-A0A1M5S5K0-F1
#
_entry.id   AF-A0A1M5S5K0-F1
#
_cell.length_a   1.000
_cell.length_b   1.000
_cell.length_c   1.000
_cell.angle_alpha   90.00
_cell.angle_beta   90.00
_cell.angle_gamma   90.00
#
_symmetry.space_group_name_H-M   'P 1'
#
loop_
_entity.id
_entity.type
_entity.pdbx_description
1 polymer ?
#
loop_
_entity_poly.entity_id
_entity_poly.type
_entity_poly.pdbx_seq_one_letter_code
_entity_poly.pdbx_strand_id
1 'polypeptide(L)'
;MNHMGTREIATDRLLLREFKESDCKNMYKNWASDDRVSKYVLWDTHKSEDVTKERINNWVSKYENPSVYNWAIELKEINEVIGNLIGQPIHEKEIVQLKHDIKVRCVVFDLFETLLHDIKVDFNSGLAYLHKNILSSDTDEVEFLEYAGTYWKGLYDKRSKDNSELAFEEELLDFKNKYGFKVEHSIEEILFNCALKINTTELFNDTISTLEQLKALEIPVYLLSNSIFKRNIMERFINQYDLEKYFVNIHFSADYKIRKPHEGLFKIVFDDIQRYDATIERQEVYFVGDNFKADALGAKNFGFTPVFLNRKDDCSINKESFIEIKNLNGLLEIIS
;
A
#
# COMPACT_ATOMS: atom_id res chain seq x y z
N MET A 1 -16.94 2.25 -19.56
CA MET A 1 -18.18 1.64 -19.02
C MET A 1 -19.25 1.61 -20.10
N ASN A 2 -20.05 0.55 -20.20
CA ASN A 2 -21.22 0.51 -21.10
C ASN A 2 -22.43 1.04 -20.35
N HIS A 3 -22.89 2.24 -20.70
CA HIS A 3 -24.00 2.90 -20.05
C HIS A 3 -25.34 2.27 -20.45
N MET A 4 -26.18 1.97 -19.46
CA MET A 4 -27.46 1.27 -19.65
C MET A 4 -28.69 2.17 -19.44
N GLY A 5 -28.51 3.42 -19.00
CA GLY A 5 -29.58 4.35 -18.68
C GLY A 5 -30.28 4.05 -17.36
N THR A 6 -31.34 4.82 -17.10
CA THR A 6 -32.24 4.66 -15.95
C THR A 6 -33.12 3.42 -16.16
N ARG A 7 -32.67 2.25 -15.69
CA ARG A 7 -33.43 1.00 -15.80
C ARG A 7 -34.35 0.77 -14.62
N GLU A 8 -35.49 0.12 -14.85
CA GLU A 8 -36.42 -0.22 -13.79
C GLU A 8 -35.79 -1.19 -12.78
N ILE A 9 -35.92 -0.89 -11.48
CA ILE A 9 -35.46 -1.73 -10.37
C ILE A 9 -36.63 -1.90 -9.40
N ALA A 10 -37.04 -3.15 -9.16
CA ALA A 10 -38.17 -3.45 -8.30
C ALA A 10 -37.72 -4.22 -7.03
N THR A 11 -38.32 -3.86 -5.90
CA THR A 11 -38.27 -4.61 -4.64
C THR A 11 -39.69 -4.93 -4.18
N ASP A 12 -39.86 -5.62 -3.05
CA ASP A 12 -41.19 -5.89 -2.49
C ASP A 12 -41.98 -4.61 -2.20
N ARG A 13 -41.30 -3.53 -1.76
CA ARG A 13 -41.95 -2.28 -1.33
C ARG A 13 -41.86 -1.16 -2.35
N LEU A 14 -40.77 -1.08 -3.11
CA LEU A 14 -40.43 0.07 -3.95
C LEU A 14 -40.28 -0.31 -5.41
N LEU A 15 -40.64 0.63 -6.28
CA LEU A 15 -40.34 0.61 -7.70
C LEU A 15 -39.50 1.85 -8.03
N LEU A 16 -38.26 1.63 -8.48
CA LEU A 16 -37.40 2.67 -9.03
C LEU A 16 -37.59 2.65 -10.54
N ARG A 17 -38.05 3.76 -11.11
CA ARG A 17 -38.34 3.88 -12.55
C ARG A 17 -38.03 5.29 -13.05
N GLU A 18 -38.04 5.47 -14.36
CA GLU A 18 -38.04 6.80 -14.95
C GLU A 18 -39.24 7.63 -14.44
N PHE A 19 -39.01 8.94 -14.28
CA PHE A 19 -40.08 9.89 -14.00
C PHE A 19 -41.09 9.94 -15.15
N LYS A 20 -42.35 10.22 -14.80
CA LYS A 20 -43.45 10.50 -15.73
C LYS A 20 -43.98 11.89 -15.42
N GLU A 21 -44.53 12.57 -16.43
CA GLU A 21 -45.16 13.90 -16.23
C GLU A 21 -46.24 13.88 -15.13
N SER A 22 -46.96 12.76 -15.01
CA SER A 22 -47.98 12.54 -13.97
C SER A 22 -47.43 12.57 -12.53
N ASP A 23 -46.13 12.38 -12.33
CA ASP A 23 -45.50 12.37 -11.00
C ASP A 23 -45.39 13.77 -10.38
N CYS A 24 -45.63 14.82 -11.18
CA CYS A 24 -45.54 16.22 -10.76
C CYS A 24 -46.29 16.51 -9.46
N LYS A 25 -47.54 16.08 -9.37
CA LYS A 25 -48.38 16.32 -8.20
C LYS A 25 -47.82 15.66 -6.94
N ASN A 26 -47.34 14.42 -7.08
CA ASN A 26 -46.75 13.66 -5.97
C ASN A 26 -45.43 14.30 -5.54
N MET A 27 -44.55 14.65 -6.48
CA MET A 27 -43.27 15.31 -6.17
C MET A 27 -43.46 16.65 -5.48
N TYR A 28 -44.36 17.49 -5.98
CA TYR A 28 -44.65 18.81 -5.40
C TYR A 28 -45.16 18.69 -3.96
N LYS A 29 -46.18 17.83 -3.77
CA LYS A 29 -46.78 17.55 -2.46
C LYS A 29 -45.79 16.95 -1.46
N ASN A 30 -44.98 15.98 -1.89
CA ASN A 30 -44.22 15.13 -0.98
C ASN A 30 -42.86 15.73 -0.59
N TRP A 31 -42.17 16.47 -1.47
CA TRP A 31 -40.86 17.06 -1.10
C TRP A 31 -40.48 18.36 -1.83
N ALA A 32 -40.98 18.63 -3.04
CA ALA A 32 -40.47 19.77 -3.82
C ALA A 32 -40.98 21.14 -3.34
N SER A 33 -42.11 21.18 -2.62
CA SER A 33 -42.63 22.40 -1.97
C SER A 33 -42.10 22.62 -0.54
N ASP A 34 -41.25 21.72 -0.02
CA ASP A 34 -40.75 21.79 1.35
C ASP A 34 -39.37 22.45 1.42
N ASP A 35 -39.30 23.63 2.05
CA ASP A 35 -38.06 24.40 2.26
C ASP A 35 -36.97 23.64 3.03
N ARG A 36 -37.31 22.58 3.76
CA ARG A 36 -36.33 21.75 4.44
C ARG A 36 -35.55 20.87 3.46
N VAL A 37 -36.16 20.55 2.31
CA VAL A 37 -35.59 19.67 1.29
C VAL A 37 -34.62 20.42 0.38
N SER A 38 -34.87 21.70 0.08
CA SER A 38 -33.99 22.54 -0.77
C SER A 38 -32.56 22.66 -0.25
N LYS A 39 -32.31 22.37 1.04
CA LYS A 39 -30.96 22.26 1.62
C LYS A 39 -30.14 21.08 1.10
N TYR A 40 -30.79 20.05 0.56
CA TYR A 40 -30.16 18.80 0.14
C TYR A 40 -30.23 18.56 -1.39
N VAL A 41 -30.80 19.51 -2.13
CA VAL A 41 -30.95 19.42 -3.59
C VAL A 41 -30.42 20.68 -4.28
N LEU A 42 -30.06 20.58 -5.56
CA LEU A 42 -29.45 21.66 -6.35
C LEU A 42 -30.49 22.63 -6.96
N TRP A 43 -31.66 22.77 -6.33
CA TRP A 43 -32.75 23.61 -6.82
C TRP A 43 -33.55 24.20 -5.67
N ASP A 44 -34.02 25.43 -5.85
CA ASP A 44 -34.82 26.13 -4.85
C ASP A 44 -36.19 25.46 -4.65
N THR A 45 -36.79 25.66 -3.48
CA THR A 45 -38.14 25.18 -3.20
C THR A 45 -39.12 25.61 -4.29
N HIS A 46 -39.85 24.65 -4.85
CA HIS A 46 -40.79 24.91 -5.91
C HIS A 46 -41.99 25.71 -5.36
N LYS A 47 -42.33 26.81 -6.04
CA LYS A 47 -43.43 27.70 -5.65
C LYS A 47 -44.79 27.28 -6.21
N SER A 48 -44.82 26.37 -7.17
CA SER A 48 -46.04 25.83 -7.77
C SER A 48 -45.79 24.45 -8.39
N GLU A 49 -46.89 23.72 -8.66
CA GLU A 49 -46.84 22.48 -9.42
C GLU A 49 -46.24 22.70 -10.83
N ASP A 50 -46.46 23.86 -11.46
CA ASP A 50 -45.91 24.16 -12.80
C ASP A 50 -44.37 24.15 -12.82
N VAL A 51 -43.72 24.66 -11.77
CA VAL A 51 -42.24 24.61 -11.65
C VAL A 51 -41.76 23.14 -11.55
N THR A 52 -42.50 22.32 -10.81
CA THR A 52 -42.21 20.88 -10.69
C THR A 52 -42.39 20.17 -12.02
N LYS A 53 -43.43 20.53 -12.76
CA LYS A 53 -43.73 19.98 -14.08
C LYS A 53 -42.61 20.29 -15.07
N GLU A 54 -42.14 21.54 -15.12
CA GLU A 54 -41.01 21.93 -15.97
C GLU A 54 -39.74 21.12 -15.64
N ARG A 55 -39.46 20.94 -14.35
CA ARG A 55 -38.31 20.15 -13.87
C ARG A 55 -38.40 18.68 -14.30
N ILE A 56 -39.55 18.06 -14.10
CA ILE A 56 -39.78 16.67 -14.52
C ILE A 56 -39.66 16.54 -16.04
N ASN A 57 -40.24 17.46 -16.80
CA ASN A 57 -40.14 17.44 -18.26
C ASN A 57 -38.68 17.54 -18.74
N ASN A 58 -37.85 18.34 -18.06
CA ASN A 58 -36.41 18.42 -18.33
C ASN A 58 -35.68 17.09 -18.08
N TRP A 59 -36.09 16.33 -17.07
CA TRP A 59 -35.54 14.99 -16.81
C TRP A 59 -36.03 13.97 -17.83
N VAL A 60 -37.34 13.97 -18.12
CA VAL A 60 -37.96 13.06 -19.09
C VAL A 60 -37.34 13.22 -20.47
N SER A 61 -37.06 14.45 -20.91
CA SER A 61 -36.43 14.71 -22.21
C SER A 61 -34.99 14.21 -22.31
N LYS A 62 -34.38 13.76 -21.22
CA LYS A 62 -32.97 13.31 -21.17
C LYS A 62 -32.81 11.80 -21.11
N TYR A 63 -33.87 11.02 -20.87
CA TYR A 63 -33.76 9.56 -20.72
C TYR A 63 -33.31 8.82 -21.99
N GLU A 64 -33.42 9.44 -23.17
CA GLU A 64 -32.83 8.90 -24.41
C GLU A 64 -31.30 8.78 -24.32
N ASN A 65 -30.65 9.55 -23.44
CA ASN A 65 -29.21 9.46 -23.20
C ASN A 65 -28.91 8.32 -22.19
N PRO A 66 -28.17 7.25 -22.58
CA PRO A 66 -27.86 6.12 -21.71
C PRO A 66 -27.03 6.48 -20.48
N SER A 67 -26.35 7.62 -20.47
CA SER A 67 -25.57 8.10 -19.33
C SER A 67 -26.40 8.80 -18.26
N VAL A 68 -27.72 8.92 -18.45
CA VAL A 68 -28.63 9.55 -17.49
C VAL A 68 -29.16 8.51 -16.51
N TYR A 69 -28.91 8.78 -15.23
CA TYR A 69 -29.34 7.95 -14.10
C TYR A 69 -30.16 8.82 -13.14
N ASN A 70 -31.48 8.79 -13.27
CA ASN A 70 -32.39 9.52 -12.40
C ASN A 70 -33.70 8.74 -12.24
N TRP A 71 -33.92 8.16 -11.07
CA TRP A 71 -35.11 7.37 -10.77
C TRP A 71 -36.10 8.15 -9.91
N ALA A 72 -37.38 8.06 -10.26
CA ALA A 72 -38.48 8.22 -9.32
C ALA A 72 -38.56 7.00 -8.41
N ILE A 73 -38.65 7.22 -7.10
CA ILE A 73 -38.88 6.17 -6.10
C ILE A 73 -40.37 6.12 -5.83
N GLU A 74 -41.04 5.11 -6.36
CA GLU A 74 -42.48 4.87 -6.15
C GLU A 74 -42.70 3.86 -5.03
N LEU A 75 -43.57 4.21 -4.07
CA LEU A 75 -44.02 3.32 -3.00
C LEU A 75 -45.25 2.55 -3.47
N LYS A 76 -45.10 1.24 -3.71
CA LYS A 76 -46.11 0.38 -4.33
C LYS A 76 -47.43 0.32 -3.56
N GLU A 77 -47.39 0.46 -2.24
CA GLU A 77 -48.58 0.40 -1.37
C GLU A 77 -49.58 1.51 -1.68
N ILE A 78 -49.09 2.71 -2.01
CA ILE A 78 -49.93 3.90 -2.26
C ILE A 78 -49.86 4.39 -3.71
N ASN A 79 -49.01 3.77 -4.54
CA ASN A 79 -48.74 4.18 -5.93
C ASN A 79 -48.37 5.66 -6.08
N GLU A 80 -47.67 6.22 -5.08
CA GLU A 80 -47.15 7.58 -5.11
C GLU A 80 -45.63 7.57 -5.22
N VAL A 81 -45.08 8.54 -5.96
CA VAL A 81 -43.65 8.82 -5.92
C VAL A 81 -43.35 9.56 -4.62
N ILE A 82 -42.40 9.04 -3.85
CA ILE A 82 -42.04 9.54 -2.51
C ILE A 82 -40.62 10.12 -2.46
N GLY A 83 -39.88 10.06 -3.56
CA GLY A 83 -38.57 10.67 -3.67
C GLY A 83 -37.92 10.40 -5.02
N ASN A 84 -36.66 10.77 -5.13
CA ASN A 84 -35.84 10.54 -6.31
C ASN A 84 -34.44 10.06 -5.94
N LEU A 85 -33.83 9.28 -6.83
CA LEU A 85 -32.44 8.84 -6.74
C LEU A 85 -31.71 9.28 -8.00
N ILE A 86 -30.67 10.09 -7.87
CA ILE A 86 -29.84 10.51 -9.00
C ILE A 86 -28.50 9.77 -8.90
N GLY A 87 -28.14 9.03 -9.94
CA GLY A 87 -26.79 8.52 -10.12
C GLY A 87 -25.97 9.52 -10.91
N GLN A 88 -24.80 9.90 -10.43
CA GLN A 88 -23.81 10.52 -11.28
C GLN A 88 -22.88 9.43 -11.82
N PRO A 89 -22.67 9.33 -13.14
CA PRO A 89 -21.62 8.48 -13.66
C PRO A 89 -20.30 9.06 -13.16
N ILE A 90 -19.72 8.40 -12.15
CA ILE A 90 -18.46 8.81 -11.56
C ILE A 90 -17.39 8.63 -12.64
N HIS A 91 -16.70 9.71 -12.99
CA HIS A 91 -15.53 9.59 -13.85
C HIS A 91 -14.44 8.83 -13.11
N GLU A 92 -13.63 8.04 -13.82
CA GLU A 92 -12.58 7.20 -13.22
C GLU A 92 -11.64 8.00 -12.29
N LYS A 93 -11.44 9.30 -12.58
CA LYS A 93 -10.72 10.26 -11.74
C LYS A 93 -11.37 10.57 -10.39
N GLU A 94 -12.70 10.56 -10.28
CA GLU A 94 -13.43 10.81 -9.03
C GLU A 94 -13.53 9.56 -8.15
N ILE A 95 -13.49 8.35 -8.72
CA ILE A 95 -13.34 7.10 -7.94
C ILE A 95 -11.99 7.08 -7.22
N VAL A 96 -10.95 7.58 -7.90
CA VAL A 96 -9.63 7.80 -7.28
C VAL A 96 -9.77 8.80 -6.13
N GLN A 97 -10.53 9.89 -6.32
CA GLN A 97 -10.75 10.92 -5.30
C GLN A 97 -11.56 10.47 -4.08
N LEU A 98 -12.55 9.58 -4.22
CA LEU A 98 -13.25 8.98 -3.07
C LEU A 98 -12.40 7.94 -2.32
N LYS A 99 -11.35 7.37 -2.95
CA LYS A 99 -10.31 6.62 -2.24
C LYS A 99 -9.30 7.54 -1.53
N HIS A 100 -9.18 8.79 -1.98
CA HIS A 100 -8.36 9.83 -1.32
C HIS A 100 -8.99 10.40 -0.03
N ASP A 101 -10.22 10.04 0.33
CA ASP A 101 -10.81 10.40 1.64
C ASP A 101 -10.29 9.52 2.80
N ILE A 102 -9.47 8.50 2.53
CA ILE A 102 -8.77 7.76 3.59
C ILE A 102 -7.56 8.58 4.03
N LYS A 103 -7.68 9.23 5.18
CA LYS A 103 -6.57 9.97 5.79
C LYS A 103 -5.45 9.00 6.17
N VAL A 104 -4.26 9.19 5.61
CA VAL A 104 -3.07 8.46 6.06
C VAL A 104 -2.83 8.74 7.54
N ARG A 105 -2.59 7.68 8.33
CA ARG A 105 -2.23 7.79 9.75
C ARG A 105 -0.89 7.16 10.08
N CYS A 106 -0.36 6.32 9.19
CA CYS A 106 0.93 5.68 9.36
C CYS A 106 1.53 5.38 7.98
N VAL A 107 2.85 5.50 7.86
CA VAL A 107 3.59 5.08 6.67
C VAL A 107 4.55 3.96 7.03
N VAL A 108 4.56 2.89 6.22
CA VAL A 108 5.53 1.80 6.31
C VAL A 108 6.36 1.81 5.03
N PHE A 109 7.67 1.99 5.15
CA PHE A 109 8.59 1.94 4.01
C PHE A 109 9.23 0.57 3.87
N ASP A 110 9.50 0.16 2.63
CA ASP A 110 10.62 -0.73 2.34
C ASP A 110 11.97 0.03 2.44
N LEU A 111 13.09 -0.68 2.46
CA LEU A 111 14.43 -0.10 2.60
C LEU A 111 15.14 0.09 1.26
N PHE A 112 15.45 -1.03 0.59
CA PHE A 112 16.32 -1.06 -0.59
C PHE A 112 15.55 -0.67 -1.84
N GLU A 113 16.18 0.07 -2.74
CA GLU A 113 15.56 0.74 -3.91
C GLU A 113 14.39 1.69 -3.57
N THR A 114 14.08 1.86 -2.27
CA THR A 114 13.06 2.77 -1.74
C THR A 114 13.69 3.96 -1.03
N LEU A 115 14.39 3.74 0.09
CA LEU A 115 15.12 4.77 0.85
C LEU A 115 16.63 4.75 0.54
N LEU A 116 17.18 3.56 0.30
CA LEU A 116 18.57 3.35 -0.07
C LEU A 116 18.67 2.83 -1.51
N HIS A 117 19.58 3.38 -2.30
CA HIS A 117 19.93 2.86 -3.62
C HIS A 117 21.01 1.79 -3.49
N ASP A 118 20.77 0.62 -4.07
CA ASP A 118 21.73 -0.47 -4.15
C ASP A 118 22.71 -0.24 -5.31
N ILE A 119 23.88 0.32 -5.00
CA ILE A 119 24.98 0.45 -5.97
C ILE A 119 25.50 -0.95 -6.33
N LYS A 120 25.63 -1.84 -5.34
CA LYS A 120 26.11 -3.20 -5.54
C LYS A 120 25.62 -4.13 -4.43
N VAL A 121 25.08 -5.28 -4.82
CA VAL A 121 24.85 -6.44 -3.94
C VAL A 121 25.77 -7.58 -4.38
N ASP A 122 26.74 -7.95 -3.53
CA ASP A 122 27.77 -8.94 -3.85
C ASP A 122 28.01 -9.92 -2.69
N PHE A 123 27.25 -11.02 -2.73
CA PHE A 123 27.41 -12.12 -1.79
C PHE A 123 28.84 -12.69 -1.74
N ASN A 124 29.55 -12.73 -2.89
CA ASN A 124 30.91 -13.25 -2.94
C ASN A 124 31.88 -12.38 -2.16
N SER A 125 31.67 -11.06 -2.11
CA SER A 125 32.48 -10.16 -1.29
C SER A 125 32.32 -10.46 0.22
N GLY A 126 31.12 -10.85 0.66
CA GLY A 126 30.88 -11.33 2.02
C GLY A 126 31.61 -12.64 2.32
N LEU A 127 31.51 -13.62 1.43
CA LEU A 127 32.18 -14.92 1.57
C LEU A 127 33.72 -14.78 1.55
N ALA A 128 34.26 -13.97 0.63
CA ALA A 128 35.70 -13.68 0.57
C ALA A 128 36.20 -12.99 1.85
N TYR A 129 35.40 -12.10 2.44
CA TYR A 129 35.72 -11.51 3.74
C TYR A 129 35.79 -12.56 4.84
N LEU A 130 34.83 -13.49 4.89
CA LEU A 130 34.80 -14.56 5.88
C LEU A 130 36.03 -15.46 5.75
N HIS A 131 36.32 -15.99 4.56
CA HIS A 131 37.49 -16.85 4.34
C HIS A 131 38.80 -16.16 4.73
N LYS A 132 39.00 -14.94 4.21
CA LYS A 132 40.25 -14.22 4.41
C LYS A 132 40.48 -13.81 5.87
N ASN A 133 39.44 -13.36 6.58
CA ASN A 133 39.61 -12.67 7.86
C ASN A 133 39.07 -13.44 9.07
N ILE A 134 38.10 -14.34 8.88
CA ILE A 134 37.33 -14.93 9.99
C ILE A 134 37.60 -16.43 10.15
N LEU A 135 37.50 -17.20 9.06
CA LEU A 135 37.63 -18.66 9.09
C LEU A 135 39.06 -19.09 9.44
N SER A 136 39.19 -20.32 9.95
CA SER A 136 40.49 -20.94 10.26
C SER A 136 41.46 -20.84 9.08
N SER A 137 42.74 -20.61 9.37
CA SER A 137 43.78 -20.48 8.34
C SER A 137 43.96 -21.75 7.48
N ASP A 138 43.52 -22.91 7.97
CA ASP A 138 43.58 -24.18 7.26
C ASP A 138 42.36 -24.42 6.34
N THR A 139 41.43 -23.46 6.27
CA THR A 139 40.24 -23.56 5.42
C THR A 139 40.61 -23.43 3.95
N ASP A 140 40.36 -24.48 3.16
CA ASP A 140 40.52 -24.42 1.70
C ASP A 140 39.47 -23.49 1.08
N GLU A 141 39.92 -22.51 0.30
CA GLU A 141 39.04 -21.48 -0.29
C GLU A 141 38.08 -22.06 -1.32
N VAL A 142 38.56 -23.00 -2.13
CA VAL A 142 37.77 -23.58 -3.22
C VAL A 142 36.65 -24.43 -2.65
N GLU A 143 36.96 -25.30 -1.69
CA GLU A 143 35.96 -26.12 -1.01
C GLU A 143 34.93 -25.26 -0.27
N PHE A 144 35.37 -24.22 0.44
CA PHE A 144 34.47 -23.31 1.16
C PHE A 144 33.49 -22.62 0.21
N LEU A 145 33.99 -22.02 -0.88
CA LEU A 145 33.16 -21.33 -1.86
C LEU A 145 32.22 -22.29 -2.60
N GLU A 146 32.67 -23.52 -2.89
CA GLU A 146 31.81 -24.55 -3.48
C GLU A 146 30.70 -24.96 -2.51
N TYR A 147 31.01 -25.14 -1.22
CA TYR A 147 30.03 -25.48 -0.21
C TYR A 147 28.96 -24.39 -0.05
N ALA A 148 29.37 -23.12 0.06
CA ALA A 148 28.45 -21.99 0.13
C ALA A 148 27.61 -21.88 -1.17
N GLY A 149 28.27 -21.98 -2.34
CA GLY A 149 27.65 -21.86 -3.66
C GLY A 149 26.71 -22.99 -4.05
N THR A 150 26.73 -24.12 -3.33
CA THR A 150 25.86 -25.27 -3.58
C THR A 150 24.80 -25.43 -2.49
N TYR A 151 25.22 -25.69 -1.25
CA TYR A 151 24.32 -25.99 -0.14
C TYR A 151 23.50 -24.75 0.25
N TRP A 152 24.16 -23.65 0.62
CA TRP A 152 23.49 -22.43 1.08
C TRP A 152 22.73 -21.72 -0.02
N LYS A 153 23.32 -21.61 -1.22
CA LYS A 153 22.61 -21.08 -2.40
C LYS A 153 21.29 -21.83 -2.65
N GLY A 154 21.29 -23.16 -2.56
CA GLY A 154 20.09 -23.97 -2.73
C GLY A 154 19.01 -23.72 -1.68
N LEU A 155 19.38 -23.29 -0.46
CA LEU A 155 18.44 -22.87 0.57
C LEU A 155 17.88 -21.48 0.27
N TYR A 156 18.72 -20.51 -0.09
CA TYR A 156 18.27 -19.17 -0.46
C TYR A 156 17.37 -19.17 -1.70
N ASP A 157 17.62 -20.03 -2.69
CA ASP A 157 16.79 -20.11 -3.90
C ASP A 157 15.34 -20.56 -3.62
N LYS A 158 15.09 -21.25 -2.50
CA LYS A 158 13.74 -21.68 -2.09
C LYS A 158 12.92 -20.52 -1.54
N ARG A 159 13.57 -19.56 -0.87
CA ARG A 159 12.94 -18.46 -0.14
C ARG A 159 12.03 -17.58 -1.03
N SER A 160 12.39 -17.42 -2.30
CA SER A 160 11.60 -16.65 -3.27
C SER A 160 10.36 -17.40 -3.78
N LYS A 161 10.27 -18.71 -3.54
CA LYS A 161 9.17 -19.57 -3.99
C LYS A 161 8.13 -19.79 -2.89
N ASP A 162 8.58 -20.02 -1.66
CA ASP A 162 7.72 -20.31 -0.51
C ASP A 162 7.54 -19.11 0.45
N ASN A 163 8.21 -17.99 0.18
CA ASN A 163 8.21 -16.79 1.02
C ASN A 163 8.73 -17.02 2.45
N SER A 164 9.55 -18.06 2.65
CA SER A 164 10.38 -18.20 3.84
C SER A 164 11.52 -17.18 3.86
N GLU A 165 12.14 -16.98 5.02
CA GLU A 165 13.40 -16.26 5.14
C GLU A 165 14.41 -17.09 5.93
N LEU A 166 15.68 -16.96 5.52
CA LEU A 166 16.81 -17.61 6.15
C LEU A 166 17.83 -16.55 6.55
N ALA A 167 18.12 -16.45 7.84
CA ALA A 167 19.06 -15.46 8.35
C ALA A 167 20.50 -15.88 8.01
N PHE A 168 21.32 -14.92 7.58
CA PHE A 168 22.76 -15.15 7.31
C PHE A 168 23.53 -15.58 8.56
N GLU A 169 22.97 -15.35 9.75
CA GLU A 169 23.48 -15.92 11.01
C GLU A 169 23.47 -17.45 11.03
N GLU A 170 22.44 -18.09 10.46
CA GLU A 170 22.38 -19.56 10.40
C GLU A 170 23.53 -20.10 9.51
N GLU A 171 23.82 -19.40 8.41
CA GLU A 171 24.96 -19.70 7.52
C GLU A 171 26.31 -19.49 8.20
N LEU A 172 26.47 -18.36 8.89
CA LEU A 172 27.71 -18.06 9.60
C LEU A 172 28.00 -19.08 10.72
N LEU A 173 26.98 -19.52 11.46
CA LEU A 173 27.12 -20.52 12.52
C LEU A 173 27.48 -21.91 11.97
N ASP A 174 26.91 -22.28 10.83
CA ASP A 174 27.29 -23.50 10.12
C ASP A 174 28.77 -23.47 9.68
N PHE A 175 29.21 -22.35 9.08
CA PHE A 175 30.63 -22.17 8.73
C PHE A 175 31.54 -22.20 9.97
N LYS A 176 31.11 -21.60 11.09
CA LYS A 176 31.86 -21.68 12.35
C LYS A 176 32.03 -23.13 12.81
N ASN A 177 30.98 -23.93 12.73
CA ASN A 177 31.01 -25.33 13.16
C ASN A 177 31.87 -26.20 12.24
N LYS A 178 31.81 -25.95 10.92
CA LYS A 178 32.54 -26.73 9.92
C LYS A 178 34.03 -26.37 9.84
N TYR A 179 34.35 -25.08 9.86
CA TYR A 179 35.70 -24.59 9.56
C TYR A 179 36.44 -24.02 10.78
N GLY A 180 35.72 -23.63 11.83
CA GLY A 180 36.28 -22.89 12.95
C GLY A 180 36.64 -21.45 12.59
N PHE A 181 36.78 -20.59 13.61
CA PHE A 181 37.21 -19.20 13.45
C PHE A 181 38.62 -19.00 14.01
N LYS A 182 39.42 -18.17 13.34
CA LYS A 182 40.76 -17.77 13.82
C LYS A 182 40.77 -16.48 14.64
N VAL A 183 39.61 -15.83 14.79
CA VAL A 183 39.43 -14.58 15.52
C VAL A 183 38.40 -14.74 16.63
N GLU A 184 38.52 -13.93 17.68
CA GLU A 184 37.59 -13.91 18.83
C GLU A 184 36.49 -12.83 18.70
N HIS A 185 36.16 -12.41 17.48
CA HIS A 185 35.08 -11.44 17.25
C HIS A 185 33.71 -12.03 17.62
N SER A 186 32.80 -11.17 18.11
CA SER A 186 31.41 -11.57 18.30
C SER A 186 30.75 -11.91 16.96
N ILE A 187 29.75 -12.80 17.00
CA ILE A 187 28.95 -13.13 15.82
C ILE A 187 28.32 -11.87 15.23
N GLU A 188 27.85 -10.96 16.07
CA GLU A 188 27.25 -9.70 15.65
C GLU A 188 28.23 -8.83 14.84
N GLU A 189 29.47 -8.70 15.32
CA GLU A 189 30.48 -7.89 14.63
C GLU A 189 30.87 -8.50 13.28
N ILE A 190 30.95 -9.83 13.20
CA ILE A 190 31.22 -10.51 11.93
C ILE A 190 30.06 -10.28 10.96
N LEU A 191 28.82 -10.46 11.41
CA LEU A 191 27.61 -10.24 10.59
C LEU A 191 27.50 -8.80 10.09
N PHE A 192 27.81 -7.81 10.93
CA PHE A 192 27.80 -6.40 10.53
C PHE A 192 28.83 -6.12 9.43
N ASN A 193 30.06 -6.62 9.60
CA ASN A 193 31.07 -6.48 8.56
C ASN A 193 30.68 -7.21 7.27
N CYS A 194 30.06 -8.39 7.35
CA CYS A 194 29.49 -9.06 6.18
C CYS A 194 28.42 -8.19 5.50
N ALA A 195 27.50 -7.58 6.25
CA ALA A 195 26.48 -6.69 5.69
C ALA A 195 27.11 -5.52 4.91
N LEU A 196 28.20 -4.92 5.42
CA LEU A 196 28.95 -3.86 4.73
C LEU A 196 29.73 -4.34 3.51
N LYS A 197 30.16 -5.60 3.47
CA LYS A 197 30.88 -6.17 2.32
C LYS A 197 29.93 -6.64 1.22
N ILE A 198 28.74 -7.11 1.60
CA ILE A 198 27.72 -7.57 0.66
C ILE A 198 27.01 -6.38 0.03
N ASN A 199 26.73 -5.32 0.79
CA ASN A 199 25.92 -4.21 0.33
C ASN A 199 26.75 -2.93 0.22
N THR A 200 26.81 -2.37 -0.97
CA THR A 200 27.25 -0.99 -1.20
C THR A 200 26.03 -0.16 -1.53
N THR A 201 25.68 0.78 -0.65
CA THR A 201 24.46 1.58 -0.76
C THR A 201 24.73 3.08 -0.66
N GLU A 202 23.79 3.87 -1.17
CA GLU A 202 23.72 5.32 -0.93
C GLU A 202 22.27 5.75 -0.66
N LEU A 203 22.07 6.93 -0.07
CA LEU A 203 20.72 7.47 0.10
C LEU A 203 20.17 7.97 -1.24
N PHE A 204 18.89 7.74 -1.51
CA PHE A 204 18.24 8.54 -2.53
C PHE A 204 18.12 10.00 -2.06
N ASN A 205 18.32 10.95 -2.99
CA ASN A 205 18.31 12.38 -2.71
C ASN A 205 16.99 12.90 -2.09
N ASP A 206 15.89 12.19 -2.30
CA ASP A 206 14.54 12.52 -1.80
C ASP A 206 14.20 11.88 -0.44
N THR A 207 15.08 11.02 0.10
CA THR A 207 14.80 10.23 1.31
C THR A 207 14.69 11.10 2.55
N ILE A 208 15.74 11.85 2.86
CA ILE A 208 15.80 12.66 4.09
C ILE A 208 14.72 13.74 4.09
N SER A 209 14.53 14.43 2.97
CA SER A 209 13.49 15.48 2.87
C SER A 209 12.08 14.94 3.04
N THR A 210 11.81 13.71 2.61
CA THR A 210 10.50 13.07 2.78
C THR A 210 10.30 12.66 4.24
N LEU A 211 11.29 12.02 4.86
CA LEU A 211 11.21 11.58 6.26
C LEU A 211 11.07 12.76 7.24
N GLU A 212 11.79 13.86 7.00
CA GLU A 212 11.64 15.10 7.80
C GLU A 212 10.24 15.72 7.64
N GLN A 213 9.65 15.67 6.44
CA GLN A 213 8.30 16.17 6.23
C GLN A 213 7.24 15.30 6.90
N LEU A 214 7.35 13.97 6.81
CA LEU A 214 6.47 13.05 7.54
C LEU A 214 6.54 13.28 9.05
N LYS A 215 7.76 13.49 9.57
CA LYS A 215 7.97 13.86 10.98
C LYS A 215 7.33 15.19 11.34
N ALA A 216 7.45 16.22 10.49
CA ALA A 216 6.83 17.52 10.70
C ALA A 216 5.29 17.47 10.66
N LEU A 217 4.72 16.52 9.92
CA LEU A 217 3.29 16.21 9.88
C LEU A 217 2.83 15.30 11.04
N GLU A 218 3.76 14.91 11.94
CA GLU A 218 3.51 13.97 13.04
C GLU A 218 2.96 12.61 12.57
N ILE A 219 3.30 12.21 11.34
CA ILE A 219 2.92 10.89 10.79
C ILE A 219 3.97 9.87 11.24
N PRO A 220 3.60 8.84 12.03
CA PRO A 220 4.51 7.79 12.44
C PRO A 220 4.99 6.98 11.23
N VAL A 221 6.28 6.67 11.22
CA VAL A 221 6.94 5.94 10.14
C VAL A 221 7.53 4.65 10.68
N TYR A 222 7.34 3.54 9.96
CA TYR A 222 7.92 2.24 10.24
C TYR A 222 8.72 1.75 9.04
N LEU A 223 9.66 0.84 9.30
CA LEU A 223 10.40 0.14 8.26
C LEU A 223 10.02 -1.34 8.25
N LEU A 224 9.66 -1.88 7.08
CA LEU A 224 9.50 -3.32 6.87
C LEU A 224 10.23 -3.75 5.60
N SER A 225 11.36 -4.44 5.75
CA SER A 225 12.17 -4.87 4.61
C SER A 225 12.52 -6.35 4.62
N ASN A 226 12.66 -6.92 3.42
CA ASN A 226 13.19 -8.26 3.26
C ASN A 226 14.72 -8.21 3.34
N SER A 227 15.31 -8.75 4.42
CA SER A 227 16.75 -8.84 4.60
C SER A 227 17.14 -10.19 5.21
N ILE A 228 18.29 -10.72 4.80
CA ILE A 228 18.92 -11.89 5.43
C ILE A 228 19.60 -11.54 6.76
N PHE A 229 19.77 -10.25 7.05
CA PHE A 229 20.33 -9.76 8.30
C PHE A 229 19.21 -9.35 9.24
N LYS A 230 19.35 -9.73 10.51
CA LYS A 230 18.41 -9.40 11.59
C LYS A 230 18.46 -7.93 11.97
N ARG A 231 17.45 -7.48 12.69
CA ARG A 231 17.31 -6.10 13.17
C ARG A 231 18.56 -5.53 13.82
N ASN A 232 19.18 -6.22 14.78
CA ASN A 232 20.35 -5.68 15.50
C ASN A 232 21.52 -5.32 14.56
N ILE A 233 21.68 -6.06 13.46
CA ILE A 233 22.67 -5.76 12.42
C ILE A 233 22.20 -4.61 11.53
N MET A 234 20.94 -4.68 11.09
CA MET A 234 20.39 -3.70 10.15
C MET A 234 20.19 -2.32 10.76
N GLU A 235 19.92 -2.24 12.07
CA GLU A 235 19.85 -1.00 12.84
C GLU A 235 21.20 -0.25 12.76
N ARG A 236 22.30 -0.95 13.02
CA ARG A 236 23.67 -0.42 12.82
C ARG A 236 23.91 -0.03 11.36
N PHE A 237 23.40 -0.81 10.41
CA PHE A 237 23.61 -0.57 8.99
C PHE A 237 22.94 0.72 8.52
N ILE A 238 21.65 0.92 8.83
CA ILE A 238 20.91 2.12 8.42
C ILE A 238 21.36 3.37 9.19
N ASN A 239 21.89 3.20 10.41
CA ASN A 239 22.35 4.33 11.23
C ASN A 239 23.66 4.94 10.71
N GLN A 240 24.35 4.31 9.75
CA GLN A 240 25.40 4.96 8.97
C GLN A 240 24.89 6.21 8.21
N TYR A 241 23.58 6.26 7.97
CA TYR A 241 22.88 7.34 7.29
C TYR A 241 22.01 8.17 8.25
N ASP A 242 22.10 7.95 9.56
CA ASP A 242 21.28 8.61 10.59
C ASP A 242 19.76 8.45 10.33
N LEU A 243 19.36 7.27 9.82
CA LEU A 243 17.96 6.99 9.45
C LEU A 243 17.12 6.46 10.63
N GLU A 244 17.75 5.81 11.61
CA GLU A 244 17.05 5.13 12.71
C GLU A 244 16.08 6.06 13.44
N LYS A 245 16.48 7.33 13.64
CA LYS A 245 15.73 8.38 14.35
C LYS A 245 14.36 8.72 13.74
N TYR A 246 14.08 8.32 12.50
CA TYR A 246 12.80 8.59 11.84
C TYR A 246 11.77 7.50 12.07
N PHE A 247 12.20 6.30 12.48
CA PHE A 247 11.32 5.15 12.59
C PHE A 247 10.84 4.97 14.02
N VAL A 248 9.53 4.78 14.20
CA VAL A 248 8.96 4.32 15.46
C VAL A 248 9.45 2.90 15.75
N ASN A 249 9.48 2.05 14.72
CA ASN A 249 10.11 0.74 14.78
C ASN A 249 10.55 0.24 13.41
N ILE A 250 11.46 -0.75 13.41
CA ILE A 250 12.00 -1.38 12.21
C ILE A 250 11.87 -2.91 12.29
N HIS A 251 11.52 -3.54 11.17
CA HIS A 251 11.25 -4.96 11.05
C HIS A 251 11.97 -5.54 9.82
N PHE A 252 12.68 -6.65 10.02
CA PHE A 252 13.35 -7.38 8.95
C PHE A 252 12.89 -8.83 8.90
N SER A 253 12.72 -9.37 7.69
CA SER A 253 12.24 -10.75 7.47
C SER A 253 13.07 -11.81 8.22
N ALA A 254 14.39 -11.61 8.37
CA ALA A 254 15.28 -12.54 9.06
C ALA A 254 14.93 -12.75 10.54
N ASP A 255 14.30 -11.78 11.19
CA ASP A 255 13.86 -11.91 12.59
C ASP A 255 12.67 -12.87 12.72
N TYR A 256 11.90 -13.07 11.65
CA TYR A 256 10.62 -13.78 11.67
C TYR A 256 10.58 -15.04 10.80
N LYS A 257 11.66 -15.32 10.05
CA LYS A 257 11.79 -16.48 9.14
C LYS A 257 10.75 -16.52 8.01
N ILE A 258 10.11 -15.39 7.74
CA ILE A 258 9.15 -15.19 6.65
C ILE A 258 9.42 -13.85 5.98
N ARG A 259 9.16 -13.76 4.68
CA ARG A 259 9.42 -12.56 3.89
C ARG A 259 8.19 -12.08 3.13
N LYS A 260 8.15 -10.78 2.80
CA LYS A 260 7.13 -10.22 1.90
C LYS A 260 7.14 -10.98 0.57
N PRO A 261 5.98 -11.33 -0.01
CA PRO A 261 4.63 -10.83 0.31
C PRO A 261 3.83 -11.64 1.35
N HIS A 262 4.46 -12.47 2.19
CA HIS A 262 3.75 -13.27 3.18
C HIS A 262 2.95 -12.39 4.18
N GLU A 263 1.62 -12.57 4.26
CA GLU A 263 0.71 -11.74 5.08
C GLU A 263 1.11 -11.69 6.56
N GLY A 264 1.64 -12.80 7.10
CA GLY A 264 2.13 -12.86 8.48
C GLY A 264 3.18 -11.79 8.81
N LEU A 265 3.99 -11.36 7.83
CA LEU A 265 5.00 -10.33 8.06
C LEU A 265 4.38 -8.92 8.11
N PHE A 266 3.39 -8.64 7.27
CA PHE A 266 2.59 -7.41 7.35
C PHE A 266 1.78 -7.36 8.65
N LYS A 267 1.28 -8.52 9.12
CA LYS A 267 0.62 -8.63 10.42
C LYS A 267 1.54 -8.23 11.56
N ILE A 268 2.80 -8.64 11.54
CA ILE A 268 3.77 -8.30 12.60
C ILE A 268 3.95 -6.78 12.73
N VAL A 269 4.16 -6.07 11.62
CA VAL A 269 4.28 -4.60 11.67
C VAL A 269 2.95 -3.95 12.06
N PHE A 270 1.81 -4.48 11.58
CA PHE A 270 0.50 -3.93 11.95
C PHE A 270 0.20 -4.10 13.44
N ASP A 271 0.47 -5.27 14.02
CA ASP A 271 0.31 -5.53 15.45
C ASP A 271 1.20 -4.57 16.26
N ASP A 272 2.38 -4.22 15.77
CA ASP A 272 3.25 -3.25 16.42
C ASP A 272 2.69 -1.84 16.34
N ILE A 273 2.22 -1.41 15.16
CA ILE A 273 1.53 -0.12 14.98
C ILE A 273 0.32 -0.03 15.94
N GLN A 274 -0.47 -1.11 16.06
CA GLN A 274 -1.64 -1.15 16.95
C GLN A 274 -1.31 -1.05 18.44
N ARG A 275 -0.06 -1.33 18.86
CA ARG A 275 0.36 -1.08 20.26
C ARG A 275 0.46 0.40 20.56
N TYR A 276 0.74 1.23 19.56
CA TYR A 276 0.81 2.67 19.69
C TYR A 276 -0.53 3.34 19.38
N ASP A 277 -1.28 2.79 18.41
CA ASP A 277 -2.60 3.28 18.01
C ASP A 277 -3.58 2.12 17.79
N ALA A 278 -4.30 1.73 18.83
CA ALA A 278 -5.25 0.62 18.77
C ALA A 278 -6.47 0.88 17.86
N THR A 279 -6.68 2.13 17.42
CA THR A 279 -7.82 2.51 16.58
C THR A 279 -7.51 2.54 15.10
N ILE A 280 -6.24 2.34 14.72
CA ILE A 280 -5.84 2.41 13.31
C ILE A 280 -6.41 1.24 12.52
N GLU A 281 -6.97 1.55 11.36
CA GLU A 281 -7.44 0.58 10.38
C GLU A 281 -6.35 0.30 9.35
N ARG A 282 -6.38 -0.90 8.74
CA ARG A 282 -5.33 -1.32 7.79
C ARG A 282 -5.22 -0.37 6.60
N GLN A 283 -6.34 0.16 6.12
CA GLN A 283 -6.40 1.06 4.97
C GLN A 283 -5.77 2.43 5.26
N GLU A 284 -5.66 2.82 6.54
CA GLU A 284 -5.01 4.06 6.98
C GLU A 284 -3.47 3.94 7.03
N VAL A 285 -2.95 2.72 6.82
CA VAL A 285 -1.51 2.42 6.75
C VAL A 285 -1.08 2.37 5.29
N TYR A 286 -0.22 3.32 4.91
CA TYR A 286 0.32 3.40 3.56
C TYR A 286 1.63 2.61 3.50
N PHE A 287 1.72 1.63 2.61
CA PHE A 287 2.95 0.87 2.39
C PHE A 287 3.64 1.37 1.12
N VAL A 288 4.86 1.88 1.26
CA VAL A 288 5.64 2.47 0.16
C VAL A 288 6.84 1.57 -0.14
N GLY A 289 6.93 1.06 -1.37
CA GLY A 289 8.05 0.21 -1.80
C GLY A 289 8.18 0.10 -3.31
N ASP A 290 9.37 -0.33 -3.77
CA ASP A 290 9.72 -0.45 -5.18
C ASP A 290 9.30 -1.79 -5.80
N ASN A 291 9.08 -2.83 -4.99
CA ASN A 291 8.83 -4.17 -5.50
C ASN A 291 7.34 -4.43 -5.67
N PHE A 292 6.86 -4.47 -6.92
CA PHE A 292 5.43 -4.63 -7.19
C PHE A 292 4.80 -5.88 -6.52
N LYS A 293 5.49 -7.02 -6.54
CA LYS A 293 4.95 -8.28 -5.99
C LYS A 293 5.08 -8.32 -4.47
N ALA A 294 6.26 -8.01 -3.95
CA ALA A 294 6.54 -8.14 -2.52
C ALA A 294 5.85 -7.02 -1.73
N ASP A 295 5.91 -5.79 -2.21
CA ASP A 295 5.47 -4.59 -1.48
C ASP A 295 4.04 -4.23 -1.84
N ALA A 296 3.79 -3.83 -3.10
CA ALA A 296 2.48 -3.29 -3.49
C ALA A 296 1.38 -4.36 -3.40
N LEU A 297 1.57 -5.52 -4.03
CA LEU A 297 0.61 -6.61 -3.98
C LEU A 297 0.52 -7.24 -2.58
N GLY A 298 1.64 -7.36 -1.86
CA GLY A 298 1.67 -7.85 -0.48
C GLY A 298 0.85 -6.96 0.46
N ALA A 299 1.05 -5.64 0.38
CA ALA A 299 0.31 -4.64 1.13
C ALA A 299 -1.19 -4.68 0.82
N LYS A 300 -1.56 -4.70 -0.47
CA LYS A 300 -2.96 -4.83 -0.91
C LYS A 300 -3.63 -6.07 -0.31
N ASN A 301 -2.98 -7.23 -0.41
CA ASN A 301 -3.55 -8.51 0.05
C ASN A 301 -3.78 -8.50 1.57
N PHE A 302 -2.88 -7.88 2.34
CA PHE A 302 -3.06 -7.74 3.77
C PHE A 302 -4.15 -6.71 4.15
N GLY A 303 -4.36 -5.70 3.30
CA GLY A 303 -5.35 -4.63 3.46
C GLY A 303 -4.75 -3.24 3.72
N PHE A 304 -3.44 -3.08 3.58
CA PHE A 304 -2.78 -1.77 3.56
C PHE A 304 -3.05 -1.03 2.25
N THR A 305 -2.89 0.29 2.26
CA THR A 305 -2.96 1.10 1.05
C THR A 305 -1.60 1.06 0.34
N PRO A 306 -1.49 0.43 -0.84
CA PRO A 306 -0.22 0.28 -1.54
C PRO A 306 0.15 1.56 -2.30
N VAL A 307 1.37 2.04 -2.09
CA VAL A 307 2.00 3.11 -2.86
C VAL A 307 3.21 2.51 -3.57
N PHE A 308 3.06 2.29 -4.88
CA PHE A 308 4.10 1.71 -5.71
C PHE A 308 5.11 2.78 -6.15
N LEU A 309 6.36 2.62 -5.74
CA LEU A 309 7.45 3.54 -6.07
C LEU A 309 8.15 3.08 -7.37
N ASN A 310 7.69 3.60 -8.50
CA ASN A 310 8.21 3.28 -9.82
C ASN A 310 9.36 4.22 -10.22
N ARG A 311 10.51 4.14 -9.52
CA ARG A 311 11.68 4.98 -9.84
C ARG A 311 12.19 4.77 -11.28
N LYS A 312 11.94 3.60 -11.85
CA LYS A 312 12.39 3.20 -13.20
C LYS A 312 11.46 3.67 -14.32
N ASP A 313 10.29 4.22 -13.98
CA ASP A 313 9.27 4.69 -14.94
C ASP A 313 8.85 3.60 -15.95
N ASP A 314 8.75 2.35 -15.48
CA ASP A 314 8.29 1.23 -16.32
C ASP A 314 6.77 1.05 -16.18
N CYS A 315 6.03 1.58 -17.14
CA CYS A 315 4.56 1.52 -17.18
C CYS A 315 4.00 0.08 -17.31
N SER A 316 4.83 -0.93 -17.59
CA SER A 316 4.37 -2.32 -17.75
C SER A 316 4.19 -3.08 -16.43
N ILE A 317 4.75 -2.54 -15.34
CA ILE A 317 4.81 -3.20 -14.04
C ILE A 317 3.51 -3.00 -13.25
N ASN A 318 2.99 -1.77 -13.23
CA ASN A 318 1.77 -1.45 -12.50
C ASN A 318 0.53 -1.93 -13.25
N LYS A 319 0.18 -3.20 -13.03
CA LYS A 319 -0.97 -3.87 -13.67
C LYS A 319 -2.28 -3.66 -12.91
N GLU A 320 -2.22 -2.90 -11.82
CA GLU A 320 -3.33 -2.62 -10.92
C GLU A 320 -3.54 -1.10 -10.85
N SER A 321 -4.71 -0.64 -10.39
CA SER A 321 -4.95 0.79 -10.19
C SER A 321 -4.37 1.27 -8.85
N PHE A 322 -3.12 0.91 -8.54
CA PHE A 322 -2.42 1.37 -7.34
C PHE A 322 -1.98 2.81 -7.48
N ILE A 323 -1.80 3.48 -6.34
CA ILE A 323 -1.15 4.79 -6.29
C ILE A 323 0.31 4.59 -6.72
N GLU A 324 0.74 5.32 -7.73
CA GLU A 324 2.09 5.22 -8.28
C GLU A 324 2.81 6.56 -8.14
N ILE A 325 4.04 6.51 -7.64
CA ILE A 325 4.93 7.66 -7.51
C ILE A 325 6.28 7.34 -8.15
N LYS A 326 6.92 8.32 -8.78
CA LYS A 326 8.25 8.14 -9.40
C LYS A 326 9.41 8.40 -8.43
N ASN A 327 9.12 9.10 -7.34
CA ASN A 327 10.05 9.51 -6.31
C ASN A 327 9.27 9.74 -5.01
N LEU A 328 9.96 9.83 -3.88
CA LEU A 328 9.33 9.94 -2.56
C LEU A 328 8.63 11.29 -2.35
N ASN A 329 8.98 12.34 -3.08
CA ASN A 329 8.25 13.62 -2.99
C ASN A 329 6.81 13.46 -3.49
N GLY A 330 6.54 12.55 -4.43
CA GLY A 330 5.19 12.24 -4.86
C GLY A 330 4.30 11.71 -3.72
N LEU A 331 4.87 11.06 -2.71
CA LEU A 331 4.13 10.67 -1.50
C LEU A 331 3.54 11.88 -0.79
N LEU A 332 4.30 12.97 -0.72
CA LEU A 332 3.91 14.20 -0.02
C LEU A 332 2.70 14.86 -0.67
N GLU A 333 2.61 14.81 -2.01
CA GLU A 333 1.47 15.30 -2.79
C GLU A 333 0.20 14.48 -2.57
N ILE A 334 0.32 13.22 -2.14
CA ILE A 334 -0.80 12.32 -1.89
C ILE A 334 -1.35 12.50 -0.47
N ILE A 335 -0.48 12.83 0.49
CA ILE A 335 -0.83 12.91 1.91
C ILE A 335 -1.18 14.33 2.37
N SER A 336 -0.83 15.36 1.59
CA SER A 336 -1.20 16.77 1.79
C SER A 336 -2.64 17.04 1.37
#